data_AF-A0AA46STI7-F1
#
_entry.id   AF-A0AA46STI7-F1
#
_cell.length_a   1.000
_cell.length_b   1.000
_cell.length_c   1.000
_cell.angle_alpha   90.00
_cell.angle_beta   90.00
_cell.angle_gamma   90.00
#
_symmetry.space_group_name_H-M   'P 1'
#
loop_
_entity.id
_entity.type
_entity.pdbx_description
1 polymer ?
#
loop_
_entity_poly.entity_id
_entity_poly.type
_entity_poly.pdbx_seq_one_letter_code
_entity_poly.pdbx_strand_id
1 'polypeptide(L)'
;MDDILKSLRADVDNQESDDGYFSLGFLIDQERAGLPYNIGLCRDEIEDPGCLYIEADDQIHGFATRRARYAFNGNVLAIELLDDHVFHWTGSKVVKIIVPEGQAQQVAACVASMFSGIGG
;
A
#
# COMPACT_ATOMS: atom_id res chain seq x y z
N MET A 1 -7.66 -5.67 18.33
CA MET A 1 -8.67 -5.78 17.26
C MET A 1 -7.89 -5.47 16.00
N ASP A 2 -7.73 -6.42 15.09
CA ASP A 2 -7.03 -6.15 13.83
C ASP A 2 -7.94 -5.23 13.01
N ASP A 3 -7.70 -3.93 13.08
CA ASP A 3 -8.49 -2.95 12.34
C ASP A 3 -8.19 -3.11 10.84
N ILE A 4 -9.21 -3.54 10.10
CA ILE A 4 -9.18 -3.66 8.65
C ILE A 4 -9.80 -2.37 8.10
N LEU A 5 -9.02 -1.64 7.32
CA LEU A 5 -9.48 -0.44 6.64
C LEU A 5 -10.39 -0.82 5.48
N LYS A 6 -11.50 -0.12 5.32
CA LYS A 6 -12.38 -0.28 4.17
C LYS A 6 -12.05 0.80 3.16
N SER A 7 -11.67 0.41 1.95
CA SER A 7 -11.45 1.39 0.88
C SER A 7 -12.74 1.62 0.09
N LEU A 8 -13.01 2.88 -0.24
CA LEU A 8 -14.12 3.32 -1.09
C LEU A 8 -13.78 3.16 -2.58
N ARG A 9 -12.51 3.37 -2.92
CA ARG A 9 -11.94 3.13 -4.25
C ARG A 9 -10.44 2.83 -4.13
N ALA A 10 -9.89 2.15 -5.13
CA ALA A 10 -8.46 2.08 -5.37
C ALA A 10 -8.15 2.73 -6.74
N ASP A 11 -7.19 3.64 -6.75
CA ASP A 11 -6.69 4.30 -7.95
C ASP A 11 -5.36 3.62 -8.31
N VAL A 12 -5.34 2.87 -9.40
CA VAL A 12 -4.15 2.12 -9.86
C VAL A 12 -3.55 2.82 -11.08
N ASP A 13 -2.29 3.20 -10.97
CA ASP A 13 -1.48 3.64 -12.10
C ASP A 13 -0.31 2.67 -12.31
N ASN A 14 -0.29 2.02 -13.47
CA ASN A 14 0.69 1.01 -13.81
C ASN A 14 1.38 1.42 -15.11
N GLN A 15 2.38 2.30 -15.00
CA GLN A 15 3.19 2.76 -16.14
C GLN A 15 4.45 1.92 -16.31
N GLU A 16 4.37 0.61 -16.01
CA GLU A 16 5.47 -0.35 -16.18
C GLU A 16 6.15 -0.27 -17.54
N SER A 17 5.41 0.06 -18.60
CA SER A 17 5.93 0.14 -19.96
C SER A 17 6.75 1.40 -20.28
N ASP A 18 6.68 2.46 -19.46
CA ASP A 18 7.31 3.76 -19.76
C ASP A 18 8.54 4.01 -18.87
N ASP A 19 8.39 3.91 -17.54
CA ASP A 19 9.43 4.30 -16.57
C ASP A 19 9.57 3.33 -15.38
N GLY A 20 8.87 2.18 -15.39
CA GLY A 20 8.90 1.26 -14.25
C GLY A 20 8.28 1.84 -12.97
N TYR A 21 7.48 2.91 -13.10
CA TYR A 21 6.75 3.53 -12.02
C TYR A 21 5.40 2.85 -11.80
N PHE A 22 5.14 2.52 -10.55
CA PHE A 22 3.87 1.97 -10.11
C PHE A 22 3.32 2.88 -9.01
N SER A 23 2.03 3.21 -9.08
CA SER A 23 1.33 3.94 -8.01
C SER A 23 -0.04 3.30 -7.72
N LEU A 24 -0.37 3.22 -6.44
CA LEU A 24 -1.60 2.63 -5.94
C LEU A 24 -2.10 3.49 -4.78
N GLY A 25 -3.23 4.15 -4.96
CA GLY A 25 -3.89 4.93 -3.92
C GLY A 25 -5.17 4.25 -3.43
N PHE A 26 -5.40 4.22 -2.13
CA PHE A 26 -6.67 3.80 -1.53
C PHE A 26 -7.33 5.01 -0.87
N LEU A 27 -8.57 5.30 -1.23
CA LEU A 27 -9.42 6.23 -0.47
C LEU A 27 -10.11 5.45 0.64
N ILE A 28 -9.91 5.83 1.90
CA ILE A 28 -10.39 5.09 3.07
C ILE A 28 -11.71 5.63 3.58
N ASP A 29 -12.65 4.73 3.84
CA ASP A 29 -13.93 5.03 4.45
C ASP A 29 -13.74 5.49 5.91
N GLN A 30 -14.13 6.74 6.19
CA GLN A 30 -13.93 7.40 7.49
C GLN A 30 -15.02 7.04 8.50
N GLU A 31 -15.36 5.75 8.62
CA GLU A 31 -16.35 5.27 9.60
C GLU A 31 -15.89 5.51 11.05
N ARG A 32 -14.59 5.76 11.28
CA ARG A 32 -14.00 6.00 12.61
C ARG A 32 -13.02 7.17 12.59
N ALA A 33 -13.00 7.93 13.66
CA ALA A 33 -12.04 9.01 13.85
C ALA A 33 -10.61 8.46 14.03
N GLY A 34 -9.63 9.14 13.44
CA GLY A 34 -8.20 8.82 13.58
C GLY A 34 -7.65 7.85 12.54
N LEU A 35 -8.49 7.36 11.60
CA LEU A 35 -8.01 6.65 10.41
C LEU A 35 -7.44 7.65 9.40
N PRO A 36 -6.48 7.24 8.55
CA PRO A 36 -6.06 8.07 7.44
C PRO A 36 -7.20 8.19 6.42
N TYR A 37 -7.31 9.33 5.73
CA TYR A 37 -8.21 9.54 4.60
C TYR A 37 -7.77 8.75 3.37
N ASN A 38 -6.47 8.62 3.16
CA ASN A 38 -5.93 7.84 2.06
C ASN A 38 -4.61 7.15 2.41
N ILE A 39 -4.30 6.09 1.68
CA ILE A 39 -3.01 5.41 1.73
C ILE A 39 -2.50 5.24 0.30
N GLY A 40 -1.32 5.76 0.01
CA GLY A 40 -0.60 5.62 -1.24
C GLY A 40 0.55 4.63 -1.11
N LEU A 41 0.77 3.85 -2.16
CA LEU A 41 1.98 3.07 -2.39
C LEU A 41 2.58 3.50 -3.72
N CYS A 42 3.89 3.63 -3.77
CA CYS A 42 4.62 3.97 -4.96
C CYS A 42 5.92 3.17 -5.04
N ARG A 43 6.29 2.74 -6.23
CA ARG A 43 7.61 2.17 -6.52
C ARG A 43 8.13 2.79 -7.80
N ASP A 44 9.37 3.29 -7.74
CA ASP A 44 10.12 3.74 -8.91
C ASP A 44 11.38 2.87 -9.04
N GLU A 45 11.37 1.94 -9.99
CA GLU A 45 12.51 1.04 -10.19
C GLU A 45 13.67 1.68 -10.95
N ILE A 46 13.49 2.87 -11.54
CA ILE A 46 14.57 3.60 -12.24
C ILE A 46 15.32 4.50 -11.25
N GLU A 47 14.59 5.29 -10.45
CA GLU A 47 15.17 6.28 -9.55
C GLU A 47 15.64 5.68 -8.21
N ASP A 48 14.88 4.75 -7.60
CA ASP A 48 15.25 4.09 -6.33
C ASP A 48 14.87 2.59 -6.32
N PRO A 49 15.66 1.75 -7.02
CA PRO A 49 15.37 0.33 -7.18
C PRO A 49 15.17 -0.43 -5.87
N GLY A 50 14.19 -1.34 -5.86
CA GLY A 50 13.90 -2.19 -4.71
C GLY A 50 13.40 -1.42 -3.48
N CYS A 51 12.84 -0.22 -3.69
CA CYS A 51 12.26 0.62 -2.67
C CYS A 51 10.75 0.79 -2.89
N LEU A 52 9.97 0.65 -1.82
CA LEU A 52 8.54 0.89 -1.79
C LEU A 52 8.28 2.11 -0.91
N TYR A 53 7.72 3.16 -1.50
CA TYR A 53 7.25 4.34 -0.80
C TYR A 53 5.81 4.12 -0.35
N ILE A 54 5.53 4.37 0.92
CA ILE A 54 4.20 4.28 1.50
C ILE A 54 3.88 5.62 2.17
N GLU A 55 2.73 6.19 1.85
CA GLU A 55 2.27 7.48 2.37
C GLU A 55 0.83 7.36 2.86
N ALA A 56 0.50 8.06 3.95
CA ALA A 56 -0.86 8.17 4.45
C ALA A 56 -1.20 9.63 4.70
N ASP A 57 -2.21 10.15 4.01
CA ASP A 57 -2.66 11.56 4.03
C ASP A 57 -1.68 12.63 3.55
N ASP A 58 -0.44 12.60 4.04
CA ASP A 58 0.60 13.59 3.80
C ASP A 58 2.00 12.96 3.90
N GLN A 59 2.97 13.53 3.17
CA GLN A 59 4.37 13.13 3.14
C GLN A 59 5.04 13.07 4.52
N ILE A 60 4.59 13.86 5.51
CA ILE A 60 5.13 13.78 6.88
C ILE A 60 4.86 12.43 7.57
N HIS A 61 3.89 11.67 7.05
CA HIS A 61 3.53 10.32 7.50
C HIS A 61 4.02 9.24 6.54
N GLY A 62 4.68 9.66 5.45
CA GLY A 62 5.28 8.77 4.47
C GLY A 62 6.65 8.25 4.89
N PHE A 63 7.01 7.09 4.36
CA PHE A 63 8.33 6.49 4.51
C PHE A 63 8.62 5.57 3.32
N ALA A 64 9.91 5.30 3.12
CA ALA A 64 10.39 4.36 2.12
C ALA A 64 10.90 3.10 2.81
N THR A 65 10.50 1.94 2.32
CA THR A 65 10.92 0.64 2.86
C THR A 65 11.48 -0.26 1.75
N ARG A 66 12.54 -0.99 2.08
CA ARG A 66 13.06 -2.08 1.22
C ARG A 66 12.71 -3.46 1.78
N ARG A 67 11.98 -3.50 2.89
CA ARG A 67 11.70 -4.69 3.69
C ARG A 67 10.23 -4.75 4.08
N ALA A 68 9.43 -5.30 3.18
CA ALA A 68 8.01 -5.49 3.40
C ALA A 68 7.52 -6.73 2.66
N ARG A 69 6.43 -7.31 3.15
CA ARG A 69 5.71 -8.39 2.47
C ARG A 69 4.23 -8.07 2.37
N TYR A 70 3.57 -8.68 1.41
CA TYR A 70 2.14 -8.58 1.26
C TYR A 70 1.49 -9.96 1.21
N ALA A 71 0.20 -10.01 1.52
CA ALA A 71 -0.63 -11.19 1.32
C ALA A 71 -2.05 -10.75 0.94
N PHE A 72 -2.72 -11.57 0.12
CA PHE A 72 -4.15 -11.44 -0.16
C PHE A 72 -4.92 -12.57 0.51
N ASN A 73 -6.03 -12.24 1.16
CA ASN A 73 -7.05 -13.19 1.59
C ASN A 73 -8.41 -12.72 1.09
N GLY A 74 -8.89 -13.31 -0.01
CA GLY A 74 -10.04 -12.79 -0.74
C GLY A 74 -9.74 -11.39 -1.29
N ASN A 75 -10.56 -10.41 -0.93
CA ASN A 75 -10.37 -9.00 -1.29
C ASN A 75 -9.61 -8.19 -0.23
N VAL A 76 -9.03 -8.83 0.78
CA VAL A 76 -8.25 -8.15 1.81
C VAL A 76 -6.77 -8.21 1.45
N LEU A 77 -6.17 -7.04 1.20
CA LEU A 77 -4.73 -6.85 1.11
C LEU A 77 -4.17 -6.64 2.52
N ALA A 78 -3.20 -7.44 2.92
CA ALA A 78 -2.37 -7.20 4.09
C ALA A 78 -0.97 -6.80 3.66
N ILE A 79 -0.43 -5.74 4.24
CA ILE A 79 0.96 -5.30 4.06
C ILE A 79 1.62 -5.31 5.43
N GLU A 80 2.78 -5.95 5.52
CA GLU A 80 3.59 -6.05 6.74
C GLU A 80 4.98 -5.47 6.49
N LEU A 81 5.36 -4.53 7.35
CA LEU A 81 6.68 -3.92 7.42
C LEU A 81 7.61 -4.81 8.22
N LEU A 82 8.82 -5.04 7.70
CA LEU A 82 9.83 -5.93 8.30
C LEU A 82 11.06 -5.15 8.79
N ASP A 83 11.05 -3.83 8.63
CA ASP A 83 12.00 -2.88 9.22
C ASP A 83 11.37 -2.17 10.43
N ASP A 84 11.95 -1.06 10.87
CA ASP A 84 11.54 -0.34 12.08
C ASP A 84 10.37 0.63 11.88
N HIS A 85 9.83 0.74 10.65
CA HIS A 85 8.67 1.58 10.38
C HIS A 85 7.38 1.01 10.99
N VAL A 86 6.45 1.92 11.28
CA VAL A 86 5.10 1.61 11.78
C VAL A 86 4.10 2.59 11.18
N PHE A 87 2.86 2.16 11.02
CA PHE A 87 1.76 3.00 10.57
C PHE A 87 1.34 3.97 11.67
N HIS A 88 1.42 5.28 11.42
CA HIS A 88 1.30 6.31 12.47
C HIS A 88 -0.03 6.29 13.24
N TRP A 89 -1.14 5.87 12.62
CA TRP A 89 -2.46 5.83 13.26
C TRP A 89 -2.66 4.63 14.20
N THR A 90 -1.91 3.55 14.03
CA THR A 90 -2.04 2.32 14.85
C THR A 90 -0.78 1.98 15.65
N GLY A 91 0.38 2.52 15.26
CA GLY A 91 1.68 2.05 15.73
C GLY A 91 2.01 0.60 15.32
N SER A 92 1.24 0.02 14.39
CA SER A 92 1.39 -1.36 13.92
C SER A 92 2.40 -1.45 12.78
N LYS A 93 3.03 -2.62 12.63
CA LYS A 93 3.78 -2.98 11.41
C LYS A 93 2.90 -3.54 10.30
N VAL A 94 1.63 -3.79 10.58
CA VAL A 94 0.68 -4.39 9.64
C VAL A 94 -0.50 -3.45 9.40
N VAL A 95 -0.83 -3.26 8.14
CA VAL A 95 -2.09 -2.67 7.68
C VAL A 95 -2.86 -3.70 6.88
N LYS A 96 -4.18 -3.73 7.06
CA LYS A 96 -5.10 -4.55 6.26
C LYS A 96 -6.12 -3.64 5.60
N ILE A 97 -6.35 -3.81 4.31
CA ILE A 97 -7.23 -2.97 3.50
C ILE A 97 -8.17 -3.90 2.71
N ILE A 98 -9.48 -3.72 2.88
CA ILE A 98 -10.49 -4.30 2.01
C ILE A 98 -10.47 -3.52 0.70
N VAL A 99 -10.11 -4.20 -0.38
CA VAL A 99 -10.13 -3.69 -1.75
C VAL A 99 -11.57 -3.71 -2.27
N PRO A 100 -12.02 -2.68 -3.02
CA PRO A 100 -13.39 -2.62 -3.51
C PRO A 100 -13.69 -3.76 -4.48
N GLU A 101 -14.93 -4.23 -4.47
CA GLU A 101 -15.37 -5.24 -5.43
C GLU A 101 -15.16 -4.76 -6.86
N GLY A 102 -14.73 -5.67 -7.74
CA GLY A 102 -14.39 -5.35 -9.13
C GLY A 102 -12.97 -4.79 -9.35
N GLN A 103 -12.25 -4.38 -8.30
CA GLN A 103 -10.88 -3.85 -8.42
C GLN A 103 -9.79 -4.79 -7.89
N ALA A 104 -10.18 -5.85 -7.15
CA ALA A 104 -9.25 -6.77 -6.50
C ALA A 104 -8.18 -7.36 -7.44
N GLN A 105 -8.56 -7.74 -8.67
CA GLN A 105 -7.62 -8.34 -9.62
C GLN A 105 -6.57 -7.34 -10.11
N GLN A 106 -6.97 -6.11 -10.43
CA GLN A 106 -6.07 -5.06 -10.89
C GLN A 106 -5.12 -4.62 -9.76
N VAL A 107 -5.65 -4.44 -8.55
CA VAL A 107 -4.85 -4.12 -7.36
C VAL A 107 -3.85 -5.24 -7.05
N ALA A 108 -4.28 -6.51 -7.08
CA ALA A 108 -3.38 -7.63 -6.83
C ALA A 108 -2.23 -7.70 -7.86
N ALA A 109 -2.52 -7.46 -9.14
CA ALA A 109 -1.48 -7.40 -10.17
C ALA A 109 -0.49 -6.25 -9.92
N CYS A 110 -1.00 -5.05 -9.60
CA CYS A 110 -0.15 -3.89 -9.30
C CYS A 110 0.72 -4.11 -8.06
N VAL A 111 0.15 -4.61 -6.96
CA VAL A 111 0.90 -4.94 -5.74
C VAL A 111 1.96 -6.00 -6.01
N ALA A 112 1.64 -7.03 -6.80
CA ALA A 112 2.63 -8.05 -7.16
C ALA A 112 3.82 -7.47 -7.91
N SER A 113 3.59 -6.53 -8.83
CA SER A 113 4.65 -5.81 -9.54
C SER A 113 5.43 -4.86 -8.61
N MET A 114 4.75 -4.11 -7.74
CA MET A 114 5.39 -3.20 -6.77
C MET A 114 6.32 -3.93 -5.80
N PHE A 115 5.95 -5.12 -5.36
CA PHE A 115 6.75 -5.90 -4.41
C PHE A 115 7.78 -6.80 -5.09
N SER A 116 7.86 -6.79 -6.42
CA SER A 116 8.93 -7.47 -7.15
C SER A 116 10.26 -6.84 -6.80
N GLY A 117 11.17 -7.60 -6.18
CA GLY A 117 12.49 -7.09 -5.76
C GLY A 117 12.52 -6.48 -4.35
N ILE A 118 11.39 -6.37 -3.66
CA ILE A 118 11.33 -5.99 -2.23
C ILE A 118 11.66 -7.22 -1.37
N GLY A 119 12.52 -7.05 -0.36
CA GLY A 119 12.94 -8.15 0.52
C GLY A 119 11.86 -8.53 1.53
N GLY A 120 11.53 -9.82 1.59
CA GLY A 120 10.64 -10.42 2.60
C GLY A 120 11.35 -10.98 3.84
#